data_AF-A0A8H5H084-F1
#
_entry.id   AF-A0A8H5H084-F1
#
_cell.length_a   1.000
_cell.length_b   1.000
_cell.length_c   1.000
_cell.angle_alpha   90.00
_cell.angle_beta   90.00
_cell.angle_gamma   90.00
#
_symmetry.space_group_name_H-M   'P 1'
#
loop_
_entity.id
_entity.type
_entity.pdbx_description
1 polymer ?
#
loop_
_entity_poly.entity_id
_entity_poly.type
_entity_poly.pdbx_seq_one_letter_code
_entity_poly.pdbx_strand_id
1 'polypeptide(L)'
;MLLTGKKRLGSIAVTRKLIPVQRRAAKLVTGSLSTTAGDVLDVHTNLLPVDLLYHKILQRAAVRLASLPDSHPLHGPVRNAAQRYVKRHRSPLHNLFFTTGVDPRTVETVLPTRRRPNYAPSFSTHIEDDKASALVFDTGLLYPPGWRVGVTWVRIRIHVLIST
;
A
#
# COMPACT_ATOMS: atom_id res chain seq x y z
N MET A 1 -28.11 -35.57 10.27
CA MET A 1 -26.65 -35.81 10.23
C MET A 1 -25.97 -34.49 10.56
N LEU A 2 -25.60 -34.26 11.83
CA LEU A 2 -25.00 -33.00 12.28
C LEU A 2 -23.55 -32.93 11.80
N LEU A 3 -23.29 -32.12 10.77
CA LEU A 3 -21.93 -31.75 10.38
C LEU A 3 -21.30 -30.97 11.53
N THR A 4 -20.52 -31.64 12.37
CA THR A 4 -19.64 -31.04 13.36
C THR A 4 -18.69 -30.08 12.65
N GLY A 5 -19.01 -28.79 12.70
CA GLY A 5 -18.24 -27.73 12.07
C GLY A 5 -16.83 -27.69 12.66
N LYS A 6 -15.85 -28.21 11.92
CA LYS A 6 -14.43 -28.14 12.29
C LYS A 6 -14.08 -26.68 12.60
N LYS A 7 -13.63 -26.40 13.82
CA LYS A 7 -13.20 -25.05 14.23
C LYS A 7 -12.13 -24.59 13.24
N ARG A 8 -12.39 -23.49 12.52
CA ARG A 8 -11.39 -22.87 11.64
C ARG A 8 -10.36 -22.21 12.56
N LEU A 9 -9.11 -22.69 12.54
CA LEU A 9 -8.03 -22.24 13.42
C LEU A 9 -7.14 -21.21 12.72
N GLY A 10 -6.42 -20.40 13.51
CA GLY A 10 -5.38 -19.49 13.03
C GLY A 10 -5.90 -18.24 12.31
N SER A 11 -5.20 -17.81 11.26
CA SER A 11 -5.43 -16.55 10.54
C SER A 11 -6.85 -16.41 9.99
N ILE A 12 -7.45 -17.51 9.52
CA ILE A 12 -8.81 -17.51 8.96
C ILE A 12 -9.86 -17.08 10.01
N ALA A 13 -9.67 -17.48 11.26
CA ALA A 13 -10.57 -17.07 12.34
C ALA A 13 -10.46 -15.57 12.63
N VAL A 14 -9.24 -15.03 12.56
CA VAL A 14 -8.97 -13.60 12.75
C VAL A 14 -9.58 -12.80 11.59
N THR A 15 -9.34 -13.20 10.35
CA THR A 15 -9.89 -12.51 9.17
C THR A 15 -11.41 -12.46 9.20
N ARG A 16 -12.08 -13.58 9.54
CA ARG A 16 -13.55 -13.60 9.68
C ARG A 16 -14.07 -12.67 10.78
N LYS A 17 -13.28 -12.39 11.82
CA LYS A 17 -13.65 -11.42 12.86
C LYS A 17 -13.48 -9.97 12.40
N LEU A 18 -12.61 -9.70 11.43
CA LEU A 18 -12.40 -8.36 10.89
C LEU A 18 -13.42 -7.96 9.81
N ILE A 19 -13.94 -8.91 9.04
CA ILE A 19 -15.00 -8.66 8.04
C ILE A 19 -16.18 -7.85 8.61
N PRO A 20 -16.80 -8.20 9.76
CA PRO A 20 -17.89 -7.41 10.31
C PRO A 20 -17.44 -6.02 10.82
N VAL A 21 -16.18 -5.85 11.23
CA VAL A 21 -15.63 -4.56 11.65
C VAL A 21 -15.49 -3.62 10.46
N GLN A 22 -14.90 -4.11 9.36
CA GLN A 22 -14.82 -3.34 8.11
C GLN A 22 -16.21 -2.98 7.58
N ARG A 23 -17.16 -3.93 7.57
CA ARG A 23 -18.54 -3.64 7.14
C ARG A 23 -19.22 -2.58 8.01
N ARG A 24 -18.98 -2.57 9.33
CA ARG A 24 -19.50 -1.49 10.20
C ARG A 24 -18.87 -0.15 9.88
N ALA A 25 -17.55 -0.10 9.67
CA ALA A 25 -16.87 1.13 9.26
C ALA A 25 -17.41 1.65 7.92
N ALA A 26 -17.55 0.77 6.92
CA ALA A 26 -18.07 1.14 5.61
C ALA A 26 -19.51 1.68 5.68
N LYS A 27 -20.37 1.08 6.52
CA LYS A 27 -21.73 1.60 6.80
C LYS A 27 -21.71 2.99 7.41
N LEU A 28 -20.84 3.23 8.39
CA LEU A 28 -20.72 4.54 9.04
C LEU A 28 -20.24 5.62 8.06
N VAL A 29 -19.24 5.30 7.23
CA VAL A 29 -18.69 6.24 6.23
C VAL A 29 -19.71 6.59 5.15
N THR A 30 -20.50 5.62 4.70
CA THR A 30 -21.48 5.82 3.61
C THR A 30 -22.87 6.21 4.09
N GLY A 31 -23.14 6.12 5.40
CA GLY A 31 -24.50 6.26 5.95
C GLY A 31 -25.48 5.19 5.47
N SER A 32 -25.01 4.03 5.00
CA SER A 32 -25.88 3.03 4.38
C SER A 32 -26.78 2.30 5.37
N LEU A 33 -27.90 1.77 4.86
CA LEU A 33 -28.81 0.90 5.61
C LEU A 33 -28.15 -0.38 6.14
N SER A 34 -28.75 -0.96 7.18
CA SER A 34 -28.26 -2.19 7.79
C SER A 34 -28.31 -3.40 6.83
N THR A 35 -29.21 -3.38 5.86
CA THR A 35 -29.45 -4.42 4.86
C THR A 35 -28.52 -4.35 3.65
N THR A 36 -27.81 -3.25 3.44
CA THR A 36 -26.91 -3.08 2.29
C THR A 36 -25.84 -4.17 2.28
N ALA A 37 -25.63 -4.77 1.11
CA ALA A 37 -24.64 -5.82 0.90
C ALA A 37 -23.21 -5.27 1.14
N GLY A 38 -22.34 -6.10 1.71
CA GLY A 38 -21.01 -5.66 2.16
C GLY A 38 -20.05 -5.36 1.01
N ASP A 39 -20.11 -6.15 -0.05
CA ASP A 39 -19.39 -5.97 -1.32
C ASP A 39 -19.76 -4.65 -2.00
N VAL A 40 -21.04 -4.30 -2.02
CA VAL A 40 -21.53 -3.01 -2.52
C VAL A 40 -20.94 -1.86 -1.70
N LEU A 41 -20.89 -1.99 -0.37
CA LEU A 41 -20.28 -0.99 0.50
C LEU A 41 -18.77 -0.85 0.29
N ASP A 42 -18.06 -1.97 0.13
CA ASP A 42 -16.63 -1.98 -0.13
C ASP A 42 -16.33 -1.24 -1.45
N VAL A 43 -17.12 -1.46 -2.51
CA VAL A 43 -16.99 -0.73 -3.79
C VAL A 43 -17.25 0.76 -3.63
N HIS A 44 -18.34 1.16 -2.95
CA HIS A 44 -18.66 2.57 -2.74
C HIS A 44 -17.66 3.32 -1.87
N THR A 45 -16.95 2.61 -0.99
CA THR A 45 -15.91 3.19 -0.11
C THR A 45 -14.49 3.02 -0.65
N ASN A 46 -14.34 2.41 -1.84
CA ASN A 46 -13.04 2.03 -2.40
C ASN A 46 -12.19 1.19 -1.41
N LEU A 47 -12.85 0.35 -0.61
CA LEU A 47 -12.22 -0.61 0.28
C LEU A 47 -12.07 -1.95 -0.44
N LEU A 48 -10.92 -2.60 -0.24
CA LEU A 48 -10.77 -3.98 -0.67
C LEU A 48 -11.40 -4.90 0.37
N PRO A 49 -12.02 -6.03 -0.03
CA PRO A 49 -12.37 -7.10 0.88
C PRO A 49 -11.20 -7.48 1.79
N VAL A 50 -11.46 -7.79 3.07
CA VAL A 50 -10.42 -8.02 4.09
C VAL A 50 -9.37 -9.04 3.64
N ASP A 51 -9.77 -10.12 2.99
CA ASP A 51 -8.85 -11.14 2.48
C ASP A 51 -7.86 -10.57 1.46
N LEU A 52 -8.33 -9.69 0.56
CA LEU A 52 -7.49 -9.01 -0.42
C LEU A 52 -6.61 -7.92 0.21
N LEU A 53 -7.10 -7.24 1.26
CA LEU A 53 -6.27 -6.31 2.05
C LEU A 53 -5.07 -7.03 2.68
N TYR A 54 -5.30 -8.22 3.24
CA TYR A 54 -4.21 -9.03 3.80
C TYR A 54 -3.17 -9.38 2.75
N HIS A 55 -3.58 -9.88 1.58
CA HIS A 55 -2.65 -10.20 0.50
C HIS A 55 -1.89 -8.97 0.02
N LYS A 56 -2.56 -7.82 -0.12
CA LYS A 56 -1.90 -6.55 -0.48
C LYS A 56 -0.83 -6.14 0.54
N ILE A 57 -1.11 -6.29 1.83
CA ILE A 57 -0.15 -5.96 2.90
C ILE A 57 1.03 -6.92 2.88
N LEU A 58 0.77 -8.24 2.77
CA LEU A 58 1.82 -9.25 2.68
C LEU A 58 2.70 -9.04 1.44
N GLN A 59 2.10 -8.79 0.28
CA GLN A 59 2.81 -8.52 -0.97
C GLN A 59 3.69 -7.27 -0.84
N ARG A 60 3.14 -6.18 -0.26
CA ARG A 60 3.90 -4.95 -0.03
C ARG A 60 5.09 -5.20 0.91
N ALA A 61 4.89 -5.98 1.97
CA ALA A 61 5.97 -6.34 2.88
C ALA A 61 7.04 -7.19 2.19
N ALA A 62 6.64 -8.19 1.39
CA ALA A 62 7.54 -9.03 0.63
C ALA A 62 8.37 -8.23 -0.38
N VAL A 63 7.72 -7.37 -1.17
CA VAL A 63 8.41 -6.52 -2.15
C VAL A 63 9.39 -5.56 -1.47
N ARG A 64 8.99 -4.92 -0.35
CA ARG A 64 9.89 -4.03 0.40
C ARG A 64 11.12 -4.73 0.97
N LEU A 65 10.96 -5.98 1.43
CA LEU A 65 12.07 -6.78 1.93
C LEU A 65 12.94 -7.30 0.79
N ALA A 66 12.33 -7.65 -0.34
CA ALA A 66 13.01 -8.10 -1.55
C ALA A 66 13.86 -7.00 -2.18
N SER A 67 13.40 -5.74 -2.15
CA SER A 67 14.10 -4.60 -2.73
C SER A 67 15.25 -4.05 -1.86
N LEU A 68 15.62 -4.72 -0.76
CA LEU A 68 16.65 -4.23 0.15
C LEU A 68 18.05 -4.40 -0.46
N PRO A 69 18.93 -3.39 -0.33
CA PRO A 69 20.32 -3.53 -0.78
C PRO A 69 21.11 -4.50 0.08
N ASP A 70 22.20 -5.04 -0.48
CA ASP A 70 23.10 -5.99 0.17
C ASP A 70 23.72 -5.45 1.48
N SER A 71 23.82 -4.12 1.61
CA SER A 71 24.28 -3.44 2.82
C SER A 71 23.30 -3.53 3.99
N HIS A 72 22.04 -3.93 3.75
CA HIS A 72 21.02 -4.01 4.78
C HIS A 72 21.14 -5.32 5.58
N PRO A 73 21.06 -5.31 6.93
CA PRO A 73 21.26 -6.52 7.76
C PRO A 73 20.25 -7.64 7.48
N LEU A 74 19.05 -7.28 7.00
CA LEU A 74 18.02 -8.26 6.64
C LEU A 74 18.19 -8.84 5.23
N HIS A 75 19.08 -8.32 4.39
CA HIS A 75 19.23 -8.79 3.00
C HIS A 75 19.56 -10.29 2.94
N GLY A 76 20.58 -10.73 3.69
CA GLY A 76 20.96 -12.15 3.77
C GLY A 76 19.82 -13.06 4.28
N PRO A 77 19.24 -12.79 5.45
CA PRO A 77 18.12 -13.57 5.98
C PRO A 77 16.89 -13.63 5.05
N VAL A 78 16.55 -12.53 4.39
CA VAL A 78 15.44 -12.45 3.43
C VAL A 78 15.71 -13.35 2.22
N ARG A 79 16.89 -13.25 1.63
CA ARG A 79 17.28 -14.07 0.46
C ARG A 79 17.27 -15.56 0.78
N ASN A 80 17.76 -15.93 1.96
CA ASN A 80 17.75 -17.32 2.44
C ASN A 80 16.32 -17.83 2.66
N ALA A 81 15.47 -17.02 3.29
CA ALA A 81 14.08 -17.38 3.58
C ALA A 81 13.22 -17.53 2.31
N ALA A 82 13.49 -16.71 1.28
CA ALA A 82 12.82 -16.80 0.00
C ALA A 82 13.31 -17.99 -0.84
N GLN A 83 14.62 -18.30 -0.80
CA GLN A 83 15.20 -19.39 -1.59
C GLN A 83 14.80 -20.78 -1.08
N ARG A 84 14.70 -20.96 0.24
CA ARG A 84 14.49 -22.28 0.83
C ARG A 84 13.34 -22.27 1.83
N TYR A 85 12.27 -22.96 1.49
CA TYR A 85 11.20 -23.22 2.44
C TYR A 85 11.58 -24.36 3.40
N VAL A 86 11.77 -24.04 4.68
CA VAL A 86 12.23 -24.99 5.70
C VAL A 86 11.07 -25.84 6.23
N LYS A 87 11.32 -27.14 6.48
CA LYS A 87 10.31 -28.08 7.02
C LYS A 87 9.97 -27.83 8.49
N ARG A 88 10.97 -27.46 9.31
CA ARG A 88 10.86 -27.27 10.76
C ARG A 88 11.21 -25.82 11.15
N HIS A 89 10.62 -25.31 12.23
CA HIS A 89 10.89 -23.96 12.77
C HIS A 89 10.75 -22.83 11.74
N ARG A 90 9.61 -22.81 11.04
CA ARG A 90 9.32 -21.78 10.03
C ARG A 90 9.25 -20.40 10.67
N SER A 91 10.19 -19.54 10.33
CA SER A 91 10.10 -18.14 10.71
C SER A 91 8.98 -17.43 9.92
N PRO A 92 8.48 -16.29 10.41
CA PRO A 92 7.51 -15.48 9.68
C PRO A 92 7.97 -15.09 8.27
N LEU A 93 9.27 -14.89 8.05
CA LEU A 93 9.83 -14.60 6.72
C LEU A 93 9.63 -15.77 5.74
N HIS A 94 9.84 -17.01 6.18
CA HIS A 94 9.61 -18.18 5.32
C HIS A 94 8.14 -18.28 4.91
N ASN A 95 7.22 -18.06 5.85
CA ASN A 95 5.79 -18.09 5.55
C ASN A 95 5.38 -16.93 4.62
N LEU A 96 5.96 -15.74 4.83
CA LEU A 96 5.69 -14.56 4.02
C LEU A 96 6.13 -14.77 2.56
N PHE A 97 7.36 -15.22 2.31
CA PHE A 97 7.84 -15.46 0.95
C PHE A 97 7.18 -16.68 0.29
N PHE A 98 6.87 -17.73 1.06
CA PHE A 98 6.10 -18.86 0.55
C PHE A 98 4.68 -18.47 0.13
N THR A 99 4.00 -17.63 0.90
CA THR A 99 2.62 -17.21 0.62
C THR A 99 2.54 -16.20 -0.53
N THR A 100 3.54 -15.32 -0.65
CA THR A 100 3.55 -14.24 -1.66
C THR A 100 4.22 -14.64 -2.98
N GLY A 101 5.08 -15.66 -2.97
CA GLY A 101 5.79 -16.15 -4.15
C GLY A 101 6.80 -15.15 -4.75
N VAL A 102 7.14 -14.09 -4.03
CA VAL A 102 8.09 -13.06 -4.49
C VAL A 102 9.51 -13.60 -4.41
N ASP A 103 10.24 -13.58 -5.53
CA ASP A 103 11.67 -13.88 -5.55
C ASP A 103 12.49 -12.58 -5.43
N PRO A 104 13.27 -12.39 -4.35
CA PRO A 104 14.16 -11.24 -4.18
C PRO A 104 15.13 -11.01 -5.34
N ARG A 105 15.46 -12.05 -6.12
CA ARG A 105 16.39 -11.91 -7.27
C ARG A 105 15.77 -11.21 -8.47
N THR A 106 14.45 -11.23 -8.56
CA THR A 106 13.70 -10.62 -9.67
C THR A 106 13.26 -9.19 -9.36
N VAL A 107 13.32 -8.78 -8.10
CA VAL A 107 12.87 -7.46 -7.66
C VAL A 107 14.03 -6.48 -7.74
N GLU A 108 13.76 -5.29 -8.25
CA GLU A 108 14.73 -4.20 -8.29
C GLU A 108 15.15 -3.78 -6.88
N THR A 109 16.46 -3.61 -6.68
CA THR A 109 17.02 -3.07 -5.45
C THR A 109 16.78 -1.58 -5.35
N VAL A 110 16.06 -1.14 -4.31
CA VAL A 110 15.80 0.27 -4.03
C VAL A 110 16.83 0.78 -3.02
N LEU A 111 17.72 1.65 -3.48
CA LEU A 111 18.71 2.27 -2.60
C LEU A 111 18.03 3.27 -1.65
N PRO A 112 18.24 3.15 -0.32
CA PRO A 112 17.71 4.11 0.63
C PRO A 112 18.39 5.46 0.41
N THR A 113 17.66 6.42 -0.14
CA THR A 113 18.13 7.80 -0.25
C THR A 113 18.07 8.46 1.12
N ARG A 114 19.13 8.31 1.93
CA ARG A 114 19.23 9.02 3.22
C ARG A 114 19.50 10.50 2.94
N ARG A 115 18.49 11.34 3.18
CA ARG A 115 18.65 12.80 3.18
C ARG A 115 19.00 13.27 4.59
N ARG A 116 19.90 14.25 4.69
CA ARG A 116 20.20 14.93 5.96
C ARG A 116 18.97 15.75 6.38
N PRO A 117 18.75 16.04 7.68
CA PRO A 117 17.63 16.87 8.14
C PRO A 117 17.60 18.25 7.45
N ASN A 118 18.78 18.83 7.17
CA ASN A 118 18.92 20.13 6.51
C ASN A 118 19.00 20.02 4.97
N TYR A 119 18.49 18.93 4.39
CA TYR A 119 18.48 18.76 2.94
C TYR A 119 17.46 19.72 2.31
N ALA A 120 17.95 20.70 1.54
CA ALA A 120 17.13 21.52 0.66
C ALA A 120 17.04 20.85 -0.73
N PRO A 121 15.83 20.58 -1.28
CA PRO A 121 15.70 20.03 -2.61
C PRO A 121 16.20 21.03 -3.67
N SER A 122 16.80 20.51 -4.75
CA SER A 122 17.22 21.33 -5.91
C SER A 122 16.07 21.81 -6.78
N PHE A 123 14.84 21.40 -6.46
CA PHE A 123 13.62 21.81 -7.14
C PHE A 123 12.77 22.66 -6.22
N SER A 124 12.19 23.74 -6.76
CA SER A 124 11.18 24.53 -6.07
C SER A 124 9.86 23.75 -6.10
N THR A 125 9.23 23.60 -4.93
CA THR A 125 7.86 23.06 -4.85
C THR A 125 6.94 24.24 -4.57
N HIS A 126 6.10 24.59 -5.53
CA HIS A 126 5.04 25.58 -5.34
C HIS A 126 3.72 24.83 -5.14
N ILE A 127 3.05 25.08 -4.01
CA ILE A 127 1.71 24.58 -3.76
C ILE A 127 0.84 25.82 -3.65
N GLU A 128 -0.11 25.95 -4.58
CA GLU A 128 -1.08 27.05 -4.56
C GLU A 128 -2.00 26.95 -3.35
N ASP A 129 -2.36 28.10 -2.78
CA ASP A 129 -3.22 28.17 -1.59
C ASP A 129 -4.67 27.77 -1.89
N ASP A 130 -5.12 27.96 -3.13
CA ASP A 130 -6.50 27.66 -3.54
C ASP A 130 -6.59 26.77 -4.78
N LYS A 131 -7.67 25.98 -4.83
CA LYS A 131 -7.99 25.06 -5.91
C LYS A 131 -8.20 25.80 -7.24
N ALA A 132 -8.83 26.98 -7.22
CA ALA A 132 -9.05 27.74 -8.45
C ALA A 132 -7.71 28.20 -9.04
N SER A 133 -6.80 28.71 -8.20
CA SER A 133 -5.44 29.10 -8.58
C SER A 133 -4.63 27.92 -9.11
N ALA A 134 -4.74 26.75 -8.46
CA ALA A 134 -4.10 25.51 -8.92
C ALA A 134 -4.59 25.06 -10.30
N LEU A 135 -5.90 25.19 -10.58
CA LEU A 135 -6.47 24.85 -11.90
C LEU A 135 -6.00 25.83 -12.98
N VAL A 136 -5.88 27.11 -12.66
CA VAL A 136 -5.34 28.12 -13.59
C VAL A 136 -3.86 27.85 -13.90
N PHE A 137 -3.07 27.47 -12.91
CA PHE A 137 -1.68 27.06 -13.09
C PHE A 137 -1.56 25.79 -13.97
N ASP A 138 -2.39 24.77 -13.74
CA ASP A 138 -2.38 23.50 -14.50
C ASP A 138 -2.89 23.65 -15.94
N THR A 139 -3.83 24.57 -16.19
CA THR A 139 -4.45 24.79 -17.51
C THR A 139 -3.66 25.72 -18.45
N GLY A 140 -2.56 26.30 -17.99
CA GLY A 140 -1.50 26.81 -18.88
C GLY A 140 -1.88 27.99 -19.78
N LEU A 141 -2.58 29.01 -19.26
CA LEU A 141 -2.76 30.29 -19.97
C LEU A 141 -1.83 31.42 -19.52
N LEU A 142 -0.84 31.16 -18.66
CA LEU A 142 0.11 32.18 -18.24
C LEU A 142 1.50 31.61 -17.96
N TYR A 143 2.20 31.16 -19.00
CA TYR A 143 3.66 31.19 -18.98
C TYR A 143 4.10 32.62 -19.38
N PRO A 144 4.73 33.42 -18.50
CA PRO A 144 5.45 34.60 -18.98
C PRO A 144 6.53 34.15 -19.97
N PRO A 145 6.71 34.87 -21.11
CA PRO A 145 7.64 34.47 -22.15
C PRO A 145 9.08 34.61 -21.62
N GLY A 146 9.64 33.53 -21.09
CA GLY A 146 11.00 33.53 -20.56
C GLY A 146 11.47 32.23 -19.90
N TRP A 147 10.56 31.37 -19.43
CA TRP A 147 10.94 30.15 -18.70
C TRP A 147 10.90 28.92 -19.60
N ARG A 148 11.87 28.81 -20.51
CA ARG A 148 12.26 27.51 -21.08
C ARG A 148 13.40 26.95 -20.25
N VAL A 149 13.10 26.06 -19.32
CA VAL A 149 14.09 25.10 -18.82
C VAL A 149 13.37 23.77 -18.64
N GLY A 150 13.93 22.72 -19.25
CA GLY A 150 13.31 21.41 -19.38
C GLY A 150 13.04 20.74 -18.04
N VAL A 151 11.85 20.95 -17.48
CA VAL A 151 11.35 20.20 -16.32
C VAL A 151 10.29 19.24 -16.82
N THR A 152 10.64 17.95 -16.84
CA THR A 152 9.70 16.85 -17.05
C THR A 152 8.77 16.81 -15.84
N TRP A 153 7.50 17.17 -16.05
CA TRP A 153 6.49 17.16 -15.00
C TRP A 153 6.19 15.73 -14.54
N VAL A 154 6.51 15.41 -13.30
CA VAL A 154 6.02 14.19 -12.63
C VAL A 154 4.68 14.50 -11.99
N ARG A 155 3.59 14.00 -12.59
CA ARG A 155 2.22 14.19 -12.11
C ARG A 155 1.97 13.35 -10.86
N ILE A 156 2.18 13.92 -9.67
CA ILE A 156 1.81 13.26 -8.40
C ILE A 156 0.36 13.64 -8.07
N ARG A 157 -0.57 12.72 -8.34
CA ARG A 157 -1.99 12.88 -8.00
C ARG A 157 -2.20 12.56 -6.52
N ILE A 158 -2.12 13.55 -5.64
CA ILE A 158 -2.52 13.39 -4.24
C ILE A 158 -4.02 13.66 -4.15
N HIS A 159 -4.81 12.60 -3.89
CA HIS A 159 -6.21 12.76 -3.48
C HIS A 159 -6.23 13.18 -2.01
N VAL A 160 -6.36 14.48 -1.75
CA VAL A 160 -6.66 15.00 -0.41
C VAL A 160 -8.18 15.07 -0.27
N LEU A 161 -8.74 14.23 0.59
CA LEU A 161 -10.12 14.35 1.07
C LEU A 161 -10.10 15.31 2.27
N ILE A 162 -10.60 16.54 2.08
CA ILE A 162 -11.00 17.43 3.18
C ILE A 162 -12.52 17.39 3.21
N SER A 163 -13.08 16.85 4.30
CA SER A 163 -14.49 17.05 4.66
C SER A 163 -14.57 18.27 5.58
N THR A 164 -15.42 19.19 5.18
CA THR A 164 -16.12 20.18 6.02
C THR A 164 -16.74 19.54 7.25
#